data_AF-A0AAJ4TDD7-F1
#
_entry.id   AF-A0AAJ4TDD7-F1
#
_cell.length_a   1.000
_cell.length_b   1.000
_cell.length_c   1.000
_cell.angle_alpha   90.00
_cell.angle_beta   90.00
_cell.angle_gamma   90.00
#
_symmetry.space_group_name_H-M   'P 1'
#
loop_
_entity.id
_entity.type
_entity.pdbx_description
1 polymer ?
#
loop_
_entity_poly.entity_id
_entity_poly.type
_entity_poly.pdbx_seq_one_letter_code
_entity_poly.pdbx_strand_id
1 'polypeptide(L)'
;MASIEEAAAATNSIQEHVSSALERLQGGFNGRIVNGFGIYADPSNRHYDLIEARKAIDTALAVMKATKWPTEAEYDAHENA
;
A
#
# COMPACT_ATOMS: atom_id res chain seq x y z
N MET A 1 25.40 -4.96 -3.98
CA MET A 1 24.94 -5.00 -2.57
C MET A 1 23.97 -3.87 -2.26
N ALA A 2 24.37 -2.58 -2.31
CA ALA A 2 23.48 -1.47 -1.93
C ALA A 2 22.10 -1.44 -2.64
N SER A 3 22.03 -1.71 -3.95
CA SER A 3 20.74 -1.63 -4.69
C SER A 3 19.71 -2.68 -4.29
N ILE A 4 20.13 -3.88 -3.87
CA ILE A 4 19.21 -4.94 -3.40
C ILE A 4 18.69 -4.60 -2.02
N GLU A 5 19.55 -4.14 -1.11
CA GLU A 5 19.15 -3.70 0.24
C GLU A 5 18.19 -2.50 0.18
N GLU A 6 18.46 -1.53 -0.68
CA GLU A 6 17.58 -0.37 -0.92
C GLU A 6 16.22 -0.80 -1.48
N ALA A 7 16.20 -1.74 -2.44
CA ALA A 7 14.95 -2.27 -2.99
C ALA A 7 14.16 -3.10 -1.97
N ALA A 8 14.83 -3.85 -1.10
CA ALA A 8 14.19 -4.58 -0.01
C ALA A 8 13.58 -3.62 1.02
N ALA A 9 14.29 -2.56 1.41
CA ALA A 9 13.76 -1.53 2.29
C ALA A 9 12.55 -0.82 1.68
N ALA A 10 12.61 -0.48 0.39
CA ALA A 10 11.47 0.10 -0.32
C ALA A 10 10.27 -0.87 -0.39
N THR A 11 10.52 -2.17 -0.57
CA THR A 11 9.48 -3.20 -0.54
C THR A 11 8.76 -3.22 0.81
N ASN A 12 9.48 -3.19 1.93
CA ASN A 12 8.87 -3.13 3.26
C ASN A 12 8.01 -1.87 3.43
N SER A 13 8.53 -0.69 3.04
CA SER A 13 7.78 0.57 3.11
C SER A 13 6.50 0.54 2.25
N ILE A 14 6.56 -0.03 1.04
CA ILE A 14 5.37 -0.22 0.19
C ILE A 14 4.35 -1.11 0.90
N GLN A 15 4.78 -2.23 1.51
CA GLN A 15 3.89 -3.14 2.23
C GLN A 15 3.21 -2.47 3.43
N GLU A 16 3.91 -1.62 4.17
CA GLU A 16 3.34 -0.86 5.30
C GLU A 16 2.22 0.10 4.83
N HIS A 17 2.47 0.84 3.75
CA HIS A 17 1.48 1.75 3.18
C HIS A 17 0.27 1.00 2.59
N VAL A 18 0.50 -0.11 1.88
CA VAL A 18 -0.58 -0.96 1.37
C VAL A 18 -1.40 -1.55 2.51
N SER A 19 -0.76 -2.02 3.59
CA SER A 19 -1.45 -2.54 4.77
C SER A 19 -2.33 -1.47 5.42
N SER A 20 -1.82 -0.23 5.55
CA SER A 20 -2.60 0.91 6.06
C SER A 20 -3.83 1.20 5.19
N ALA A 21 -3.69 1.12 3.86
CA ALA A 21 -4.82 1.28 2.94
C ALA A 21 -5.86 0.15 3.12
N LEU A 22 -5.40 -1.09 3.25
CA LEU A 22 -6.25 -2.25 3.48
C LEU A 22 -7.01 -2.14 4.79
N GLU A 23 -6.39 -1.69 5.88
CA GLU A 23 -7.06 -1.48 7.16
C GLU A 23 -8.23 -0.49 7.04
N ARG A 24 -8.03 0.62 6.33
CA ARG A 24 -9.11 1.61 6.06
C ARG A 24 -10.24 0.99 5.26
N LEU A 25 -9.92 0.25 4.20
CA LEU A 25 -10.92 -0.36 3.33
C LEU A 25 -11.66 -1.49 4.05
N GLN A 26 -10.97 -2.33 4.80
CA GLN A 26 -11.58 -3.44 5.53
C GLN A 26 -12.44 -2.94 6.70
N GLY A 27 -11.95 -1.99 7.50
CA GLY A 27 -12.74 -1.38 8.58
C GLY A 27 -13.93 -0.57 8.05
N GLY A 28 -13.78 0.03 6.88
CA GLY A 28 -14.81 0.86 6.25
C GLY A 28 -15.87 0.09 5.46
N PHE A 29 -15.52 -1.03 4.85
CA PHE A 29 -16.36 -1.63 3.80
C PHE A 29 -16.68 -3.11 4.00
N ASN A 30 -16.25 -3.71 5.11
CA ASN A 30 -16.67 -5.07 5.47
C ASN A 30 -17.90 -5.08 6.38
N GLY A 31 -18.76 -6.09 6.21
CA GLY A 31 -19.96 -6.29 7.01
C GLY A 31 -21.18 -5.47 6.54
N ARG A 32 -22.17 -5.30 7.42
CA ARG A 32 -23.38 -4.53 7.09
C ARG A 32 -23.12 -3.03 7.27
N ILE A 33 -22.71 -2.39 6.19
CA ILE A 33 -22.35 -0.95 6.15
C ILE A 33 -23.49 -0.04 5.66
N VAL A 34 -24.63 -0.61 5.27
CA VAL A 34 -25.81 0.10 4.78
C VAL A 34 -27.00 -0.04 5.74
N ASN A 35 -27.80 1.01 5.85
CA ASN A 35 -29.02 1.06 6.63
C ASN A 35 -30.17 0.29 5.97
N GLY A 36 -31.37 0.33 6.57
CA GLY A 36 -32.56 -0.38 6.05
C GLY A 36 -33.03 0.05 4.66
N PHE A 37 -32.53 1.18 4.15
CA PHE A 37 -32.85 1.72 2.83
C PHE A 37 -31.74 1.47 1.79
N GLY A 38 -30.69 0.73 2.15
CA GLY A 38 -29.56 0.46 1.25
C GLY A 38 -28.58 1.62 1.08
N ILE A 39 -28.68 2.66 1.93
CA ILE A 39 -27.77 3.81 1.94
C ILE A 39 -26.71 3.56 3.02
N TYR A 40 -25.47 4.00 2.80
CA TYR A 40 -24.43 3.91 3.84
C TYR A 40 -24.94 4.46 5.17
N ALA A 41 -24.77 3.69 6.24
CA ALA A 41 -25.19 4.08 7.58
C ALA A 41 -24.41 5.32 8.07
N ASP A 42 -23.16 5.45 7.62
CA ASP A 42 -22.30 6.61 7.89
C ASP A 42 -21.48 7.00 6.65
N PRO A 43 -22.09 7.76 5.70
CA PRO A 43 -21.42 8.14 4.46
C PRO A 43 -20.17 9.00 4.67
N SER A 44 -20.16 9.84 5.71
CA SER A 44 -19.04 10.73 6.02
C SER A 44 -17.80 9.95 6.40
N ASN A 45 -17.94 8.93 7.26
CA ASN A 45 -16.82 8.06 7.60
C ASN A 45 -16.38 7.19 6.41
N ARG A 46 -17.30 6.71 5.56
CA ARG A 46 -16.92 5.99 4.32
C ARG A 46 -16.11 6.87 3.37
N HIS A 47 -16.51 8.13 3.21
CA HIS A 47 -15.75 9.09 2.42
C HIS A 47 -14.35 9.34 3.00
N TYR A 48 -14.26 9.50 4.33
CA TYR A 48 -12.98 9.64 5.02
C TYR A 48 -12.08 8.41 4.81
N ASP A 49 -12.60 7.21 5.01
CA ASP A 49 -11.86 5.95 4.85
C ASP A 49 -11.29 5.81 3.43
N LEU A 50 -12.07 6.19 2.40
CA LEU A 50 -11.61 6.20 1.00
C LEU A 50 -10.50 7.22 0.75
N ILE A 51 -10.58 8.41 1.35
CA ILE A 51 -9.54 9.44 1.22
C ILE A 51 -8.23 8.94 1.85
N GLU A 52 -8.29 8.37 3.06
CA GLU A 52 -7.10 7.88 3.75
C GLU A 52 -6.49 6.68 3.03
N ALA A 53 -7.31 5.74 2.54
CA ALA A 53 -6.85 4.65 1.70
C ALA A 53 -6.15 5.16 0.43
N ARG A 54 -6.72 6.17 -0.25
CA ARG A 54 -6.11 6.78 -1.43
C ARG A 54 -4.74 7.39 -1.12
N LYS A 55 -4.61 8.16 -0.04
CA LYS A 55 -3.32 8.77 0.36
C LYS A 55 -2.23 7.72 0.59
N ALA A 56 -2.59 6.62 1.26
CA ALA A 56 -1.66 5.53 1.52
C ALA A 56 -1.23 4.84 0.21
N ILE A 57 -2.17 4.60 -0.71
CA ILE A 57 -1.88 4.06 -2.05
C ILE A 57 -0.99 5.01 -2.85
N ASP A 58 -1.29 6.31 -2.87
CA ASP A 58 -0.49 7.31 -3.58
C ASP A 58 0.95 7.34 -3.06
N THR A 59 1.14 7.20 -1.75
CA THR A 59 2.47 7.13 -1.13
C THR A 59 3.19 5.84 -1.53
N ALA A 60 2.53 4.69 -1.48
CA ALA A 60 3.10 3.41 -1.92
C ALA A 60 3.55 3.45 -3.39
N LEU A 61 2.72 4.03 -4.27
CA LEU A 61 3.04 4.22 -5.68
C LEU A 61 4.22 5.17 -5.89
N ALA A 62 4.32 6.23 -5.09
CA ALA A 62 5.45 7.15 -5.14
C ALA A 62 6.78 6.46 -4.77
N VAL A 63 6.78 5.65 -3.71
CA VAL A 63 7.95 4.82 -3.34
C VAL A 63 8.27 3.85 -4.47
N MET A 64 7.29 3.08 -4.96
CA MET A 64 7.48 2.10 -6.02
C MET A 64 8.08 2.70 -7.31
N LYS A 65 7.69 3.93 -7.65
CA LYS A 65 8.22 4.68 -8.80
C LYS A 65 9.64 5.20 -8.57
N ALA A 66 9.95 5.62 -7.34
CA ALA A 66 11.27 6.14 -6.99
C ALA A 66 12.31 5.03 -6.80
N THR A 67 11.88 3.81 -6.46
CA THR A 67 12.76 2.67 -6.26
C THR A 67 13.48 2.29 -7.55
N LYS A 68 14.81 2.22 -7.49
CA LYS A 68 15.61 1.54 -8.50
C LYS A 68 15.57 0.04 -8.24
N TRP A 69 14.75 -0.66 -9.00
CA TRP A 69 14.63 -2.11 -8.89
C TRP A 69 15.89 -2.80 -9.42
N PRO A 70 16.43 -3.82 -8.72
CA PRO A 70 17.65 -4.49 -9.14
C PRO A 70 17.43 -5.23 -10.46
N THR A 71 18.47 -5.26 -11.28
CA THR A 71 18.55 -6.05 -12.51
C THR A 71 19.03 -7.46 -12.22
N GLU A 72 18.82 -8.39 -13.15
CA GLU A 72 19.31 -9.77 -13.03
C GLU A 72 20.82 -9.83 -12.73
N ALA A 73 21.61 -9.02 -13.42
CA ALA A 73 23.06 -8.96 -13.21
C ALA A 73 23.45 -8.45 -11.81
N GLU A 74 22.64 -7.59 -11.19
CA GLU A 74 22.86 -7.14 -9.81
C GLU A 74 22.54 -8.25 -8.80
N TYR A 75 21.56 -9.10 -9.09
CA TYR A 75 21.28 -10.31 -8.31
C TYR A 75 22.40 -11.35 -8.45
N ASP A 76 22.81 -11.67 -9.69
CA ASP A 76 23.91 -12.60 -9.96
C ASP A 76 25.21 -12.17 -9.26
N ALA A 77 25.53 -10.87 -9.30
CA ALA A 77 26.72 -10.33 -8.65
C ALA A 77 26.62 -10.36 -7.12
N HIS A 78 25.42 -10.38 -6.54
CA HIS A 78 25.21 -10.48 -5.10
C HIS A 78 25.29 -11.92 -4.60
N GLU A 79 24.77 -12.89 -5.36
CA GLU A 79 24.83 -14.31 -4.99
C GLU A 79 26.22 -14.92 -5.10
N ASN A 80 27.06 -14.36 -5.99
CA ASN A 80 28.42 -14.82 -6.24
C ASN A 80 29.51 -14.01 -5.49
N ALA A 81 29.11 -13.06 -4.63
CA ALA A 81 30.00 -12.23 -3.80
C ALA A 81 30.15 -12.77 -2.38
#